data_AF-A0A6G0QD65-F1
#
_entry.id   AF-A0A6G0QD65-F1
#
_cell.length_a   1.000
_cell.length_b   1.000
_cell.length_c   1.000
_cell.angle_alpha   90.00
_cell.angle_beta   90.00
_cell.angle_gamma   90.00
#
_symmetry.space_group_name_H-M   'P 1'
#
loop_
_entity.id
_entity.type
_entity.pdbx_description
1 polymer ?
#
loop_
_entity_poly.entity_id
_entity_poly.type
_entity_poly.pdbx_seq_one_letter_code
_entity_poly.pdbx_strand_id
1 'polypeptide(L)'
;MLAKCGADGMEIEQCDVDTAFLYGKLEEEIYMELPEGLREILDLAEAEGKDDVVCMLLQSLYGLKQASLVWNETIDKHLKSMGF
;
A
#
# COMPACT_ATOMS: atom_id res chain seq x y z
N MET A 1 13.06 -7.16 -20.93
CA MET A 1 14.16 -6.37 -20.34
C MET A 1 15.22 -7.28 -19.73
N LEU A 2 14.90 -8.09 -18.71
CA LEU A 2 15.85 -9.02 -18.07
C LEU A 2 16.59 -9.96 -19.06
N ALA A 3 15.87 -10.61 -19.99
CA ALA A 3 16.48 -11.49 -20.98
C ALA A 3 17.48 -10.78 -21.91
N LYS A 4 17.27 -9.48 -22.17
CA LYS A 4 18.20 -8.67 -22.96
C LYS A 4 19.44 -8.29 -22.15
N CYS A 5 19.27 -7.85 -20.91
CA CYS A 5 20.39 -7.57 -20.00
C CYS A 5 21.29 -8.80 -19.81
N GLY A 6 20.70 -10.00 -19.69
CA GLY A 6 21.46 -11.25 -19.64
C GLY A 6 22.20 -11.57 -20.94
N ALA A 7 21.57 -11.32 -22.10
CA ALA A 7 22.22 -11.50 -23.40
C ALA A 7 23.37 -10.50 -23.64
N ASP A 8 23.23 -9.28 -23.12
CA ASP A 8 24.21 -8.20 -23.24
C ASP A 8 25.33 -8.30 -22.17
N GLY A 9 25.31 -9.34 -21.31
CA GLY A 9 26.32 -9.57 -20.28
C GLY A 9 26.28 -8.57 -19.13
N MET A 10 25.14 -7.92 -18.90
CA MET A 10 24.96 -6.97 -17.80
C MET A 10 24.80 -7.70 -16.47
N GLU A 11 25.33 -7.12 -15.40
CA GLU A 11 25.05 -7.56 -14.04
C GLU A 11 23.63 -7.15 -13.64
N ILE A 12 22.89 -8.08 -13.02
CA ILE A 12 21.48 -7.90 -12.66
C ILE A 12 21.34 -8.11 -11.16
N GLU A 13 20.84 -7.09 -10.47
CA GLU A 13 20.41 -7.17 -9.08
C GLU A 13 18.87 -7.20 -9.03
N GLN A 14 18.30 -8.11 -8.26
CA GLN A 14 16.88 -8.18 -8.00
C GLN A 14 16.63 -7.87 -6.52
N CYS A 15 15.61 -7.05 -6.26
CA CYS A 15 15.17 -6.70 -4.93
C CYS A 15 13.68 -7.01 -4.81
N ASP A 16 13.30 -7.70 -3.74
CA ASP A 16 11.91 -7.88 -3.34
C ASP A 16 11.64 -6.97 -2.16
N VAL A 17 10.56 -6.19 -2.23
CA VAL A 17 10.27 -5.14 -1.25
C VAL A 17 9.18 -5.62 -0.31
N ASP A 18 9.57 -5.84 0.94
CA ASP A 18 8.63 -6.18 2.00
C ASP A 18 7.60 -5.07 2.18
N THR A 19 6.33 -5.46 2.31
CA THR A 19 5.22 -4.53 2.59
C THR A 19 5.03 -3.40 1.56
N ALA A 20 5.46 -3.61 0.31
CA ALA A 20 5.41 -2.65 -0.79
C ALA A 20 4.15 -1.75 -0.84
N PHE A 21 2.96 -2.33 -0.67
CA PHE A 21 1.70 -1.58 -0.76
C PHE A 21 1.49 -0.59 0.38
N LEU A 22 2.07 -0.82 1.56
CA LEU A 22 1.96 0.11 2.70
C LEU A 22 2.72 1.42 2.47
N TYR A 23 3.64 1.49 1.52
CA TYR A 23 4.37 2.72 1.23
C TYR A 23 3.60 3.67 0.30
N GLY A 24 2.57 3.16 -0.39
CA GLY A 24 1.76 3.93 -1.31
C GLY A 24 0.78 4.85 -0.60
N LYS A 25 0.81 6.16 -0.90
CA LYS A 25 -0.23 7.09 -0.45
C LYS A 25 -1.47 6.95 -1.34
N LEU A 26 -2.64 6.84 -0.73
CA LEU A 26 -3.91 6.87 -1.44
C LEU A 26 -4.24 8.32 -1.79
N GLU A 27 -4.57 8.57 -3.06
CA GLU A 27 -5.14 9.87 -3.47
C GLU A 27 -6.64 9.96 -3.14
N GLU A 28 -7.30 8.82 -3.08
CA GLU A 28 -8.72 8.69 -2.77
C GLU A 28 -8.94 8.40 -1.28
N GLU A 29 -10.03 8.93 -0.72
CA GLU A 29 -10.47 8.57 0.63
C GLU A 29 -11.20 7.22 0.58
N ILE A 30 -10.61 6.22 1.24
CA ILE A 30 -11.17 4.87 1.30
C ILE A 30 -11.47 4.52 2.73
N TYR A 31 -12.72 4.11 2.96
CA TYR A 31 -13.20 3.63 4.24
C TYR A 31 -13.44 2.12 4.18
N MET A 32 -13.22 1.45 5.30
CA MET A 32 -13.52 0.04 5.48
C MET A 32 -14.16 -0.22 6.84
N GLU A 33 -14.88 -1.33 6.93
CA GLU A 33 -15.36 -1.83 8.20
C GLU A 33 -14.20 -2.12 9.15
N LEU A 34 -14.43 -1.97 10.46
CA LEU A 34 -13.42 -2.30 11.46
C LEU A 34 -13.08 -3.80 11.38
N PRO A 35 -11.79 -4.17 11.30
CA PRO A 35 -11.36 -5.55 11.39
C PRO A 35 -11.81 -6.21 12.71
N GLU A 36 -12.10 -7.51 12.68
CA GLU A 36 -12.58 -8.24 13.87
C GLU A 36 -11.63 -8.15 15.08
N GLY A 37 -10.32 -8.03 14.83
CA GLY A 37 -9.30 -7.87 15.87
C GLY A 37 -9.33 -6.51 16.60
N LEU A 38 -10.19 -5.57 16.17
CA LEU A 38 -10.34 -4.23 16.76
C LEU A 38 -11.74 -4.01 17.36
N ARG A 39 -12.45 -5.09 17.70
CA ARG A 39 -13.80 -5.03 18.29
C ARG A 39 -13.89 -4.19 19.56
N GLU A 40 -12.83 -4.16 20.36
CA GLU A 40 -12.76 -3.31 21.56
C GLU A 40 -12.96 -1.82 21.24
N ILE A 41 -12.56 -1.36 20.04
CA ILE A 41 -12.78 0.03 19.61
C ILE A 41 -14.26 0.27 19.31
N LEU A 42 -14.98 -0.72 18.78
CA LEU A 42 -16.42 -0.64 18.57
C LEU A 42 -17.17 -0.57 19.90
N ASP A 43 -16.79 -1.41 20.87
CA ASP A 43 -17.42 -1.41 22.21
C ASP A 43 -17.24 -0.04 22.92
N LEU A 44 -16.06 0.57 22.79
CA LEU A 44 -15.79 1.92 23.31
C LEU A 44 -16.60 2.99 22.59
N ALA A 45 -16.72 2.88 21.26
CA ALA A 45 -17.50 3.83 20.47
C ALA A 45 -18.99 3.77 20.79
N GLU A 46 -19.56 2.56 20.92
CA GLU A 46 -20.94 2.35 21.35
C GLU A 46 -21.20 2.92 22.74
N ALA A 47 -20.25 2.75 23.69
CA ALA A 47 -20.35 3.33 25.03
C ALA A 47 -20.35 4.87 25.01
N GLU A 48 -19.72 5.50 24.01
CA GLU A 48 -19.77 6.95 23.77
C GLU A 48 -20.99 7.39 22.95
N GLY A 49 -21.87 6.47 22.55
CA GLY A 49 -23.06 6.74 21.73
C GLY A 49 -22.74 7.03 20.26
N LYS A 50 -21.61 6.53 19.75
CA LYS A 50 -21.22 6.62 18.35
C LYS A 50 -21.61 5.34 17.62
N ASP A 51 -22.75 5.38 16.96
CA ASP A 51 -23.17 4.35 16.02
C ASP A 51 -22.49 4.62 14.66
N ASP A 52 -22.02 3.58 13.96
CA ASP A 52 -21.36 3.63 12.63
C ASP A 52 -19.88 4.10 12.58
N VAL A 53 -19.01 3.44 13.36
CA VAL A 53 -17.56 3.65 13.26
C VAL A 53 -16.94 2.85 12.10
N VAL A 54 -16.17 3.54 11.26
CA VAL A 54 -15.41 2.95 10.14
C VAL A 54 -13.94 3.35 10.21
N CYS A 55 -13.07 2.55 9.59
CA CYS A 55 -11.65 2.85 9.45
C CYS A 55 -11.39 3.60 8.15
N MET A 56 -10.68 4.72 8.22
CA MET A 56 -10.14 5.40 7.03
C MET A 56 -8.73 4.87 6.74
N LEU A 57 -8.48 4.43 5.51
CA LEU A 57 -7.15 3.98 5.08
C LEU A 57 -6.26 5.18 4.75
N LEU A 58 -5.15 5.30 5.46
CA LEU A 58 -4.14 6.35 5.22
C LEU A 58 -3.12 5.95 4.15
N GLN A 59 -2.94 4.65 3.95
CA GLN A 59 -1.99 4.06 3.02
C GLN A 59 -2.67 2.92 2.27
N SER A 60 -2.12 2.59 1.11
CA SER A 60 -2.62 1.46 0.33
C SER A 60 -2.43 0.15 1.09
N LEU A 61 -3.42 -0.72 1.03
CA LEU A 61 -3.42 -2.04 1.66
C LEU A 61 -3.42 -3.14 0.60
N TYR A 62 -2.93 -4.31 0.95
CA TYR A 62 -3.12 -5.51 0.12
C TYR A 62 -4.62 -5.77 -0.12
N GLY A 63 -4.96 -6.17 -1.35
CA GLY A 63 -6.35 -6.46 -1.74
C GLY A 63 -7.13 -5.26 -2.28
N LEU A 64 -6.61 -4.03 -2.17
CA LEU A 64 -7.18 -2.90 -2.90
C LEU A 64 -6.89 -3.04 -4.40
N LYS A 65 -7.90 -2.75 -5.24
CA LYS A 65 -7.78 -2.87 -6.71
C LYS A 65 -6.67 -1.98 -7.27
N GLN A 66 -6.45 -0.83 -6.66
CA GLN A 66 -5.44 0.16 -7.05
C GLN A 66 -4.10 -0.01 -6.34
N ALA A 67 -3.93 -0.97 -5.42
CA ALA A 67 -2.70 -1.11 -4.63
C ALA A 67 -1.44 -1.25 -5.49
N SER A 68 -1.52 -2.07 -6.54
CA SER A 68 -0.40 -2.29 -7.46
C SER A 68 -0.05 -1.03 -8.27
N LEU A 69 -1.06 -0.24 -8.65
CA LEU A 69 -0.85 1.01 -9.37
C LEU A 69 -0.17 2.05 -8.47
N VAL A 70 -0.71 2.26 -7.27
CA VAL A 70 -0.18 3.21 -6.28
C VAL A 70 1.28 2.86 -5.94
N TRP A 71 1.59 1.58 -5.75
CA TRP A 71 2.97 1.16 -5.53
C TRP A 71 3.88 1.46 -6.72
N ASN A 72 3.44 1.14 -7.94
CA ASN A 72 4.22 1.39 -9.15
C ASN A 72 4.54 2.89 -9.32
N GLU A 73 3.56 3.77 -9.10
CA GLU A 73 3.78 5.22 -9.16
C GLU A 73 4.70 5.71 -8.04
N THR A 74 4.57 5.14 -6.84
CA THR A 74 5.42 5.47 -5.69
C THR A 74 6.88 5.11 -5.95
N ILE A 75 7.15 3.88 -6.40
CA ILE A 75 8.52 3.41 -6.64
C ILE A 75 9.13 4.10 -7.86
N ASP A 76 8.36 4.31 -8.93
CA ASP A 76 8.81 5.04 -10.13
C ASP A 76 9.25 6.47 -9.78
N LYS A 77 8.42 7.20 -9.02
CA LYS A 77 8.76 8.55 -8.56
C LYS A 77 10.01 8.57 -7.68
N HIS A 78 10.15 7.57 -6.80
CA HIS A 78 11.31 7.45 -5.92
C HIS A 78 12.59 7.17 -6.71
N LEU A 79 12.58 6.19 -7.62
CA LEU A 79 13.72 5.85 -8.45
C LEU A 79 14.15 7.02 -9.35
N LYS A 80 13.19 7.71 -9.98
CA LYS A 80 13.48 8.93 -10.75
C LYS A 80 14.14 10.03 -9.90
N SER A 81 13.73 10.17 -8.64
CA SER A 81 14.36 11.13 -7.73
C SER A 81 15.83 10.80 -7.40
N MET A 82 16.22 9.52 -7.54
CA MET A 82 17.59 9.05 -7.39
C MET A 82 18.41 9.10 -8.69
N GLY A 83 17.79 9.47 -9.82
CA GLY A 83 18.45 9.59 -11.13
C GLY A 83 18.42 8.33 -11.99
N PHE A 84 17.57 7.35 -11.66
CA PHE A 84 17.25 6.21 -12.52
C PHE A 84 16.26 6.58 -13.64
#